data_AF-A0A6B3SYT2-F1
#
_entry.id   AF-A0A6B3SYT2-F1
#
_cell.length_a   1.000
_cell.length_b   1.000
_cell.length_c   1.000
_cell.angle_alpha   90.00
_cell.angle_beta   90.00
_cell.angle_gamma   90.00
#
_symmetry.space_group_name_H-M   'P 1'
#
loop_
_entity.id
_entity.type
_entity.pdbx_description
1 polymer ?
#
loop_
_entity_poly.entity_id
_entity_poly.type
_entity_poly.pdbx_seq_one_letter_code
_entity_poly.pdbx_strand_id
1 'polypeptide(L)'
;MITRLHSLFVIALLFALQVPLAAGAQASSADADFLCGGRVEADTWQLWDQQVRAPFEQEMLPERLLGQGDTYALYDMQLYSQSLWSMAQQCGRIDRLREAAGLVAATYPSLEPAPAPATGRAWICRGGAICADNGLLGREVKLVSFQFLGLASFVANALATSDAPLSGKEKDFINDTVAIVTEHMLRWSGDYEINRLMQVRKAGLQDVRADDSFLLFSDQDLWPLTIYAELAGLRQWQVKQGLGATTAADGKLKQHLNALLQAFSARVSILNSPALRLANTDSADLDRGYWKRMAANAYAAYEGADSPVSCPAGVPRVDTAAIPQRADIGWDLSHARRLVQAVDAFERNRAALKSVFAVSEARLPLPTLPQAFAAMLLNGPWNGDTLRPLFANYWSGANGWFGVVAAPGCTAGTAPYGMTDSFPTGGYVTWARYLPMIGLLGRRLYDIAYSSAPDDRAFIERFYPNLGQGVPVRYRSLYMSMFLASLVHP
;
A
#
# COMPACT_ATOMS: atom_id res chain seq x y z
N MET A 1 -75.01 -23.37 -19.65
CA MET A 1 -76.03 -22.44 -19.09
C MET A 1 -75.30 -21.50 -18.14
N ILE A 2 -75.04 -20.26 -18.58
CA ILE A 2 -75.80 -19.03 -18.21
C ILE A 2 -75.25 -18.48 -16.87
N THR A 3 -74.22 -17.62 -16.91
CA THR A 3 -74.24 -16.13 -16.70
C THR A 3 -74.42 -15.70 -15.24
N ARG A 4 -74.04 -14.54 -14.70
CA ARG A 4 -73.17 -13.38 -14.98
C ARG A 4 -73.21 -12.55 -13.68
N LEU A 5 -72.16 -11.77 -13.41
CA LEU A 5 -72.09 -10.44 -12.74
C LEU A 5 -72.85 -10.21 -11.42
N HIS A 6 -72.19 -9.57 -10.44
CA HIS A 6 -72.37 -8.14 -10.12
C HIS A 6 -71.18 -7.59 -9.32
N SER A 7 -70.82 -6.35 -9.66
CA SER A 7 -69.69 -5.55 -9.20
C SER A 7 -70.03 -4.71 -7.95
N LEU A 8 -69.03 -4.37 -7.14
CA LEU A 8 -68.95 -3.14 -6.30
C LEU A 8 -67.49 -3.05 -5.76
N PHE A 9 -66.58 -2.35 -6.44
CA PHE A 9 -66.21 -0.93 -6.24
C PHE A 9 -65.88 -0.53 -4.79
N VAL A 10 -64.59 -0.63 -4.43
CA VAL A 10 -63.93 0.29 -3.48
C VAL A 10 -62.54 0.60 -4.05
N ILE A 11 -62.43 1.78 -4.67
CA ILE A 11 -61.16 2.39 -5.05
C ILE A 11 -60.64 3.10 -3.80
N ALA A 12 -59.62 2.53 -3.16
CA ALA A 12 -58.85 3.22 -2.13
C ALA A 12 -57.65 3.90 -2.79
N LEU A 13 -57.66 5.24 -2.72
CA LEU A 13 -56.56 6.13 -3.08
C LEU A 13 -55.25 5.70 -2.38
N LEU A 14 -54.30 5.19 -3.16
CA LEU A 14 -52.87 5.17 -2.80
C LEU A 14 -52.18 6.25 -3.64
N PHE A 15 -52.29 7.50 -3.19
CA PHE A 15 -51.33 8.54 -3.55
C PHE A 15 -50.04 8.24 -2.79
N ALA A 16 -49.19 7.37 -3.36
CA ALA A 16 -47.80 7.30 -2.98
C ALA A 16 -47.14 8.61 -3.44
N LEU A 17 -46.81 9.46 -2.48
CA LEU A 17 -45.94 10.62 -2.65
C LEU A 17 -44.62 10.17 -3.31
N GLN A 18 -44.51 10.39 -4.61
CA GLN A 18 -43.21 10.49 -5.26
C GLN A 18 -42.58 11.80 -4.79
N VAL A 19 -41.82 11.74 -3.71
CA VAL A 19 -40.88 12.81 -3.36
C VAL A 19 -39.77 12.75 -4.41
N PRO A 20 -39.60 13.78 -5.24
CA PRO A 20 -38.41 13.85 -6.07
C PRO A 20 -37.24 14.08 -5.10
N LEU A 21 -36.30 13.14 -5.08
CA LEU A 21 -34.95 13.35 -4.56
C LEU A 21 -34.24 14.37 -5.46
N ALA A 22 -34.64 15.63 -5.33
CA ALA A 22 -33.86 16.77 -5.78
C ALA A 22 -32.74 16.97 -4.76
N ALA A 23 -31.71 16.12 -4.82
CA ALA A 23 -30.42 16.37 -4.21
C ALA A 23 -29.72 17.50 -5.01
N GLY A 24 -30.23 18.72 -4.85
CA GLY A 24 -29.63 19.93 -5.36
C GLY A 24 -28.48 20.35 -4.47
N ALA A 25 -27.26 19.96 -4.85
CA ALA A 25 -26.01 20.69 -4.73
C ALA A 25 -25.89 21.74 -3.59
N GLN A 26 -25.81 21.28 -2.35
CA GLN A 26 -24.82 21.81 -1.42
C GLN A 26 -23.68 20.80 -1.38
N ALA A 27 -22.82 20.82 -2.40
CA ALA A 27 -21.46 20.33 -2.22
C ALA A 27 -20.86 21.22 -1.13
N SER A 28 -20.93 20.72 0.11
CA SER A 28 -20.72 21.51 1.31
C SER A 28 -19.29 22.03 1.36
N SER A 29 -19.08 23.19 1.99
CA SER A 29 -17.73 23.75 2.22
C SER A 29 -16.75 22.74 2.82
N ALA A 30 -17.24 21.70 3.49
CA ALA A 30 -16.44 20.61 4.04
C ALA A 30 -15.72 19.78 2.97
N ASP A 31 -16.25 19.63 1.75
CA ASP A 31 -15.52 18.92 0.68
C ASP A 31 -14.40 19.79 0.08
N ALA A 32 -14.54 21.12 0.10
CA ALA A 32 -13.52 22.04 -0.43
C ALA A 32 -12.22 22.03 0.38
N ASP A 33 -12.29 21.70 1.67
CA ASP A 33 -11.12 21.61 2.55
C ASP A 33 -10.14 20.50 2.11
N PHE A 34 -10.64 19.44 1.48
CA PHE A 34 -9.89 18.26 1.07
C PHE A 34 -9.47 18.28 -0.41
N LEU A 35 -9.73 19.37 -1.13
CA LEU A 35 -9.25 19.54 -2.50
C LEU A 35 -7.80 20.01 -2.54
N CYS A 36 -7.13 19.81 -3.68
CA CYS A 36 -5.89 20.52 -3.99
C CYS A 36 -6.13 22.04 -3.91
N GLY A 37 -5.32 22.74 -3.10
CA GLY A 37 -5.46 24.15 -2.75
C GLY A 37 -6.34 24.40 -1.51
N GLY A 38 -6.94 23.36 -0.95
CA GLY A 38 -7.77 23.41 0.25
C GLY A 38 -6.95 23.48 1.55
N ARG A 39 -7.68 23.63 2.66
CA ARG A 39 -7.10 23.74 4.01
C ARG A 39 -6.23 22.53 4.39
N VAL A 40 -6.67 21.31 4.08
CA VAL A 40 -5.94 20.10 4.49
C VAL A 40 -4.62 19.96 3.74
N GLU A 41 -4.55 20.38 2.48
CA GLU A 41 -3.26 20.44 1.76
C GLU A 41 -2.33 21.47 2.40
N ALA A 42 -2.83 22.65 2.76
CA ALA A 42 -2.05 23.69 3.43
C ALA A 42 -1.51 23.21 4.79
N ASP A 43 -2.36 22.57 5.60
CA ASP A 43 -1.97 21.98 6.89
C ASP A 43 -0.91 20.88 6.71
N THR A 44 -1.03 20.07 5.66
CA THR A 44 -0.05 19.02 5.32
C THR A 44 1.32 19.63 5.03
N TRP A 45 1.38 20.67 4.19
CA TRP A 45 2.64 21.34 3.86
C TRP A 45 3.23 22.11 5.04
N GLN A 46 2.38 22.74 5.86
CA GLN A 46 2.83 23.37 7.09
C GLN A 46 3.46 22.34 8.04
N LEU A 47 2.83 21.18 8.22
CA LEU A 47 3.36 20.10 9.04
C LEU A 47 4.68 19.57 8.48
N TRP A 48 4.78 19.44 7.16
CA TRP A 48 6.02 19.08 6.47
C TRP A 48 7.15 20.06 6.81
N ASP A 49 6.95 21.35 6.52
CA ASP A 49 7.97 22.38 6.67
C ASP A 49 8.40 22.59 8.12
N GLN A 50 7.47 22.46 9.08
CA GLN A 50 7.74 22.76 10.49
C GLN A 50 8.26 21.56 11.28
N GLN A 51 7.85 20.34 10.95
CA GLN A 51 8.03 19.19 11.85
C GLN A 51 8.53 17.91 11.20
N VAL A 52 8.27 17.70 9.90
CA VAL A 52 8.63 16.42 9.25
C VAL A 52 9.90 16.52 8.43
N ARG A 53 10.13 17.65 7.74
CA ARG A 53 11.28 17.85 6.87
C ARG A 53 12.62 17.68 7.59
N ALA A 54 12.79 18.34 8.73
CA ALA A 54 14.04 18.31 9.49
C ALA A 54 14.44 16.89 9.92
N PRO A 55 13.55 16.04 10.48
CA PRO A 55 13.86 14.62 10.72
C PRO A 55 14.40 13.86 9.51
N PHE A 56 13.95 14.15 8.29
CA PHE A 56 14.50 13.53 7.07
C PHE A 56 15.90 14.09 6.75
N GLU A 57 16.01 15.41 6.72
CA GLU A 57 17.23 16.13 6.30
C GLU A 57 18.39 16.05 7.30
N GLN A 58 18.11 15.79 8.58
CA GLN A 58 19.11 15.84 9.65
C GLN A 58 19.39 14.47 10.27
N GLU A 59 18.36 13.63 10.43
CA GLU A 59 18.48 12.37 11.17
C GLU A 59 18.40 11.15 10.25
N MET A 60 17.32 11.02 9.45
CA MET A 60 17.09 9.82 8.66
C MET A 60 18.18 9.61 7.60
N LEU A 61 18.52 10.66 6.85
CA LEU A 61 19.53 10.54 5.80
C LEU A 61 20.96 10.71 6.35
N PRO A 62 21.34 11.84 6.99
CA PRO A 62 22.73 12.04 7.38
C PRO A 62 23.17 11.15 8.53
N GLU A 63 22.37 11.05 9.59
CA GLU A 63 22.77 10.31 10.79
C GLU A 63 22.60 8.79 10.58
N ARG A 64 21.39 8.34 10.25
CA ARG A 64 21.09 6.90 10.16
C ARG A 64 21.70 6.27 8.91
N LEU A 65 21.29 6.72 7.71
CA LEU A 65 21.76 6.09 6.47
C LEU A 65 23.26 6.33 6.25
N LEU A 66 23.69 7.60 6.22
CA LEU A 66 25.06 7.96 5.83
C LEU A 66 26.07 7.78 6.98
N GLY A 67 25.70 8.15 8.21
CA GLY A 67 26.58 8.10 9.37
C GLY A 67 26.69 6.72 9.99
N GLN A 68 25.55 6.05 10.23
CA GLN A 68 25.51 4.74 10.88
C GLN A 68 25.47 3.58 9.88
N GLY A 69 25.14 3.82 8.61
CA GLY A 69 24.95 2.75 7.64
C GLY A 69 23.67 1.92 7.89
N ASP A 70 22.69 2.51 8.55
CA ASP A 70 21.38 1.92 8.80
C ASP A 70 20.51 2.04 7.54
N THR A 71 20.51 0.99 6.72
CA THR A 71 19.71 1.00 5.48
C THR A 71 18.21 1.04 5.72
N TYR A 72 17.70 0.70 6.92
CA TYR A 72 16.26 0.80 7.21
C TYR A 72 15.75 2.25 7.19
N ALA A 73 16.63 3.24 7.25
CA ALA A 73 16.26 4.62 6.94
C ALA A 73 15.58 4.76 5.56
N LEU A 74 15.95 3.93 4.58
CA LEU A 74 15.32 3.92 3.25
C LEU A 74 13.90 3.34 3.27
N TYR A 75 13.67 2.32 4.11
CA TYR A 75 12.34 1.76 4.36
C TYR A 75 11.44 2.84 4.97
N ASP A 76 11.93 3.50 6.02
CA ASP A 76 11.20 4.54 6.73
C ASP A 76 10.92 5.74 5.81
N MET A 77 11.88 6.10 4.97
CA MET A 77 11.71 7.16 3.97
C MET A 77 10.55 6.86 3.03
N GLN A 78 10.48 5.65 2.47
CA GLN A 78 9.33 5.26 1.64
C GLN A 78 8.04 5.29 2.44
N LEU A 79 8.03 4.66 3.62
CA LEU A 79 6.84 4.54 4.45
C LEU A 79 6.24 5.92 4.75
N TYR A 80 7.03 6.82 5.35
CA TYR A 80 6.53 8.08 5.87
C TYR A 80 6.26 9.15 4.79
N SER A 81 6.83 9.03 3.59
CA SER A 81 6.74 10.09 2.57
C SER A 81 5.96 9.75 1.31
N GLN A 82 5.62 8.47 1.07
CA GLN A 82 4.93 8.06 -0.16
C GLN A 82 3.61 8.84 -0.41
N SER A 83 2.74 8.95 0.60
CA SER A 83 1.46 9.66 0.46
C SER A 83 1.68 11.15 0.18
N LEU A 84 2.69 11.76 0.81
CA LEU A 84 3.03 13.17 0.63
C LEU A 84 3.44 13.48 -0.81
N TRP A 85 4.30 12.64 -1.41
CA TRP A 85 4.73 12.83 -2.79
C TRP A 85 3.66 12.43 -3.80
N SER A 86 2.78 11.49 -3.47
CA SER A 86 1.59 11.21 -4.27
C SER A 86 0.66 12.42 -4.32
N MET A 87 0.39 13.05 -3.17
CA MET A 87 -0.37 14.30 -3.10
C MET A 87 0.31 15.41 -3.92
N ALA A 88 1.63 15.58 -3.79
CA ALA A 88 2.37 16.58 -4.57
C ALA A 88 2.21 16.39 -6.08
N GLN A 89 2.29 15.14 -6.57
CA GLN A 89 2.06 14.82 -7.97
C GLN A 89 0.63 15.16 -8.39
N GLN A 90 -0.38 14.69 -7.64
CA GLN A 90 -1.78 14.89 -7.96
C GLN A 90 -2.17 16.38 -7.98
N CYS A 91 -1.63 17.17 -7.05
CA CYS A 91 -1.87 18.62 -6.97
C CYS A 91 -0.91 19.47 -7.80
N GLY A 92 -0.06 18.87 -8.64
CA GLY A 92 0.87 19.60 -9.51
C GLY A 92 1.91 20.45 -8.75
N ARG A 93 2.31 20.05 -7.55
CA ARG A 93 3.29 20.77 -6.70
C ARG A 93 4.72 20.42 -7.10
N ILE A 94 5.15 20.92 -8.25
CA ILE A 94 6.45 20.59 -8.85
C ILE A 94 7.60 20.93 -7.91
N ASP A 95 7.55 22.05 -7.20
CA ASP A 95 8.61 22.43 -6.25
C ASP A 95 8.76 21.42 -5.10
N ARG A 96 7.67 20.79 -4.66
CA ARG A 96 7.71 19.72 -3.67
C ARG A 96 8.25 18.41 -4.25
N LEU A 97 7.96 18.11 -5.52
CA LEU A 97 8.59 16.97 -6.20
C LEU A 97 10.10 17.17 -6.40
N ARG A 98 10.54 18.40 -6.63
CA ARG A 98 11.98 18.75 -6.70
C ARG A 98 12.67 18.58 -5.36
N GLU A 99 12.00 18.97 -4.27
CA GLU A 99 12.47 18.73 -2.90
C GLU A 99 12.60 17.22 -2.62
N ALA A 100 11.57 16.44 -2.96
CA ALA A 100 11.60 14.98 -2.85
C ALA A 100 12.74 14.35 -3.66
N ALA A 101 12.96 14.80 -4.89
CA ALA A 101 14.07 14.36 -5.72
C ALA A 101 15.43 14.67 -5.09
N GLY A 102 15.57 15.82 -4.44
CA GLY A 102 16.77 16.17 -3.67
C GLY A 102 17.04 15.18 -2.53
N LEU A 103 16.02 14.83 -1.75
CA LEU A 103 16.13 13.84 -0.67
C LEU A 103 16.48 12.45 -1.18
N VAL A 104 15.85 12.00 -2.26
CA VAL A 104 16.13 10.69 -2.88
C VAL A 104 17.56 10.68 -3.43
N ALA A 105 17.96 11.69 -4.18
CA ALA A 105 19.30 11.77 -4.78
C ALA A 105 20.42 11.76 -3.72
N ALA A 106 20.17 12.34 -2.53
CA ALA A 106 21.13 12.35 -1.42
C ALA A 106 21.47 10.94 -0.89
N THR A 107 20.67 9.93 -1.22
CA THR A 107 20.91 8.53 -0.84
C THR A 107 21.80 7.77 -1.83
N TYR A 108 21.97 8.27 -3.06
CA TYR A 108 22.70 7.55 -4.10
C TYR A 108 24.21 7.43 -3.84
N PRO A 109 24.88 8.40 -3.19
CA PRO A 109 26.28 8.26 -2.81
C PRO A 109 26.58 7.12 -1.82
N SER A 110 25.59 6.60 -1.09
CA SER A 110 25.78 5.46 -0.18
C SER A 110 25.62 4.09 -0.84
N LEU A 111 25.39 4.06 -2.16
CA LEU A 111 25.43 2.83 -2.94
C LEU A 111 26.87 2.29 -3.00
N GLU A 112 27.03 1.02 -2.59
CA GLU A 112 28.31 0.31 -2.60
C GLU A 112 28.28 -0.83 -3.63
N PRO A 113 29.44 -1.42 -4.01
CA PRO A 113 29.44 -2.65 -4.78
C PRO A 113 28.60 -3.75 -4.10
N ALA A 114 27.71 -4.38 -4.86
CA ALA A 114 26.91 -5.48 -4.36
C ALA A 114 27.79 -6.67 -3.92
N PRO A 115 27.46 -7.38 -2.82
CA PRO A 115 28.22 -8.53 -2.37
C PRO A 115 28.28 -9.63 -3.44
N ALA A 116 29.47 -10.23 -3.62
CA ALA A 116 29.65 -11.33 -4.57
C ALA A 116 28.67 -12.49 -4.29
N PRO A 117 28.15 -13.18 -5.33
CA PRO A 117 28.52 -13.08 -6.74
C PRO A 117 27.72 -12.02 -7.53
N ALA A 118 26.92 -11.17 -6.87
CA ALA A 118 26.14 -10.14 -7.54
C ALA A 118 27.03 -9.01 -8.12
N THR A 119 26.51 -8.31 -9.13
CA THR A 119 27.18 -7.18 -9.80
C THR A 119 26.38 -5.88 -9.68
N GLY A 120 27.02 -4.75 -9.97
CA GLY A 120 26.39 -3.42 -9.82
C GLY A 120 26.39 -2.94 -8.38
N ARG A 121 25.58 -1.93 -8.09
CA ARG A 121 25.58 -1.27 -6.77
C ARG A 121 24.33 -1.57 -5.94
N ALA A 122 24.46 -1.54 -4.62
CA ALA A 122 23.39 -1.81 -3.66
C ALA A 122 23.57 -1.00 -2.37
N TRP A 123 22.49 -0.79 -1.62
CA TRP A 123 22.56 -0.28 -0.25
C TRP A 123 22.85 -1.44 0.69
N ILE A 124 23.98 -1.36 1.40
CA ILE A 124 24.46 -2.43 2.28
C ILE A 124 24.27 -2.02 3.73
N CYS A 125 23.66 -2.89 4.54
CA CYS A 125 23.59 -2.70 5.98
C CYS A 125 25.01 -2.65 6.56
N ARG A 126 25.45 -1.48 7.03
CA ARG A 126 26.77 -1.30 7.69
C ARG A 126 26.66 -1.07 9.19
N GLY A 127 25.50 -0.66 9.69
CA GLY A 127 25.29 -0.44 11.12
C GLY A 127 23.85 -0.05 11.45
N GLY A 128 23.68 0.53 12.65
CA GLY A 128 22.37 0.73 13.26
C GLY A 128 21.85 -0.51 13.98
N ALA A 129 21.02 -0.29 15.01
CA ALA A 129 20.49 -1.36 15.84
C ALA A 129 19.72 -2.40 15.02
N ILE A 130 18.89 -1.96 14.06
CA ILE A 130 18.08 -2.87 13.24
C ILE A 130 18.97 -3.81 12.41
N CYS A 131 19.98 -3.28 11.70
CA CYS A 131 20.88 -4.14 10.92
C CYS A 131 21.70 -5.08 11.81
N ALA A 132 22.16 -4.62 12.98
CA ALA A 132 22.99 -5.40 13.90
C ALA A 132 22.19 -6.51 14.60
N ASP A 133 21.07 -6.15 15.23
CA ASP A 133 20.24 -7.05 16.04
C ASP A 133 19.61 -8.18 15.21
N ASN A 134 19.41 -7.94 13.90
CA ASN A 134 18.87 -8.92 12.96
C ASN A 134 19.94 -9.65 12.14
N GLY A 135 21.24 -9.45 12.42
CA GLY A 135 22.33 -10.14 11.72
C GLY A 135 22.41 -9.82 10.21
N LEU A 136 22.06 -8.59 9.83
CA LEU A 136 21.97 -8.14 8.44
C LEU A 136 23.24 -7.40 7.95
N LEU A 137 24.23 -7.23 8.82
CA LEU A 137 25.48 -6.54 8.49
C LEU A 137 26.19 -7.16 7.27
N GLY A 138 26.65 -6.30 6.36
CA GLY A 138 27.33 -6.69 5.12
C GLY A 138 26.40 -7.21 4.02
N ARG A 139 25.08 -7.10 4.18
CA ARG A 139 24.08 -7.59 3.21
C ARG A 139 23.18 -6.45 2.72
N GLU A 140 22.69 -6.61 1.50
CA GLU A 140 21.55 -5.85 1.01
C GLU A 140 20.25 -6.44 1.60
N VAL A 141 19.44 -5.60 2.23
CA VAL A 141 18.10 -6.00 2.70
C VAL A 141 17.11 -5.75 1.56
N LYS A 142 16.84 -6.79 0.75
CA LYS A 142 16.09 -6.69 -0.50
C LYS A 142 14.77 -5.90 -0.39
N LEU A 143 13.97 -6.13 0.67
CA LEU A 143 12.70 -5.44 0.89
C LEU A 143 12.85 -3.93 1.16
N VAL A 144 13.92 -3.54 1.84
CA VAL A 144 14.27 -2.14 2.11
C VAL A 144 14.61 -1.45 0.79
N SER A 145 15.48 -2.05 -0.02
CA SER A 145 15.81 -1.54 -1.35
C SER A 145 14.59 -1.47 -2.26
N PHE A 146 13.72 -2.50 -2.28
CA PHE A 146 12.52 -2.52 -3.12
C PHE A 146 11.57 -1.36 -2.84
N GLN A 147 11.23 -1.14 -1.58
CA GLN A 147 10.34 -0.03 -1.19
C GLN A 147 10.94 1.31 -1.61
N PHE A 148 12.21 1.53 -1.26
CA PHE A 148 12.86 2.78 -1.60
C PHE A 148 12.99 3.00 -3.11
N LEU A 149 13.30 1.97 -3.90
CA LEU A 149 13.31 2.06 -5.35
C LEU A 149 11.92 2.32 -5.92
N GLY A 150 10.87 1.79 -5.30
CA GLY A 150 9.48 2.15 -5.61
C GLY A 150 9.23 3.66 -5.44
N LEU A 151 9.64 4.23 -4.30
CA LEU A 151 9.58 5.68 -4.04
C LEU A 151 10.41 6.48 -5.04
N ALA A 152 11.68 6.11 -5.23
CA ALA A 152 12.63 6.83 -6.08
C ALA A 152 12.16 6.88 -7.53
N SER A 153 11.73 5.73 -8.07
CA SER A 153 11.19 5.63 -9.42
C SER A 153 9.87 6.38 -9.57
N PHE A 154 9.00 6.36 -8.56
CA PHE A 154 7.79 7.19 -8.50
C PHE A 154 8.13 8.69 -8.61
N VAL A 155 9.02 9.21 -7.76
CA VAL A 155 9.38 10.65 -7.73
C VAL A 155 10.01 11.07 -9.05
N ALA A 156 10.95 10.28 -9.58
CA ALA A 156 11.57 10.56 -10.87
C ALA A 156 10.53 10.56 -12.00
N ASN A 157 9.59 9.61 -12.00
CA ASN A 157 8.58 9.53 -13.05
C ASN A 157 7.55 10.66 -12.93
N ALA A 158 7.18 11.06 -11.72
CA ALA A 158 6.33 12.22 -11.48
C ALA A 158 6.95 13.50 -12.05
N LEU A 159 8.26 13.73 -11.85
CA LEU A 159 8.97 14.85 -12.48
C LEU A 159 9.02 14.72 -14.01
N ALA A 160 9.39 13.54 -14.52
CA ALA A 160 9.52 13.27 -15.95
C ALA A 160 8.21 13.49 -16.73
N THR A 161 7.07 13.30 -16.08
CA THR A 161 5.72 13.39 -16.68
C THR A 161 4.94 14.64 -16.28
N SER A 162 5.56 15.58 -15.56
CA SER A 162 4.88 16.75 -15.00
C SER A 162 4.57 17.90 -15.97
N ASP A 163 4.93 17.79 -17.24
CA ASP A 163 4.95 18.86 -18.25
C ASP A 163 5.79 20.11 -17.91
N ALA A 164 6.34 20.20 -16.69
CA ALA A 164 7.18 21.30 -16.26
C ALA A 164 8.57 21.26 -16.92
N PRO A 165 9.19 22.42 -17.20
CA PRO A 165 10.57 22.47 -17.66
C PRO A 165 11.53 21.83 -16.65
N LEU A 166 12.37 20.92 -17.12
CA LEU A 166 13.40 20.25 -16.34
C LEU A 166 14.79 20.88 -16.56
N SER A 167 15.42 21.28 -15.47
CA SER A 167 16.83 21.65 -15.34
C SER A 167 17.76 20.46 -15.60
N GLY A 168 19.06 20.74 -15.77
CA GLY A 168 20.08 19.70 -15.91
C GLY A 168 20.10 18.73 -14.72
N LYS A 169 20.08 19.26 -13.49
CA LYS A 169 20.08 18.47 -12.26
C LYS A 169 18.90 17.49 -12.17
N GLU A 170 17.72 17.90 -12.60
CA GLU A 170 16.53 17.02 -12.60
C GLU A 170 16.63 15.93 -13.66
N LYS A 171 17.17 16.25 -14.84
CA LYS A 171 17.44 15.24 -15.88
C LYS A 171 18.49 14.23 -15.41
N ASP A 172 19.54 14.69 -14.73
CA ASP A 172 20.58 13.83 -14.16
C ASP A 172 19.98 12.91 -13.11
N PHE A 173 19.19 13.44 -12.17
CA PHE A 173 18.47 12.64 -11.18
C PHE A 173 17.58 11.56 -11.81
N ILE A 174 16.80 11.91 -12.83
CA ILE A 174 15.95 10.96 -13.55
C ILE A 174 16.79 9.85 -14.18
N ASN A 175 17.88 10.20 -14.86
CA ASN A 175 18.75 9.23 -15.52
C ASN A 175 19.50 8.33 -14.52
N ASP A 176 19.98 8.88 -13.41
CA ASP A 176 20.59 8.14 -12.32
C ASP A 176 19.60 7.15 -11.71
N THR A 177 18.36 7.59 -11.47
CA THR A 177 17.28 6.72 -10.97
C THR A 177 17.06 5.55 -11.93
N VAL A 178 16.97 5.81 -13.24
CA VAL A 178 16.82 4.76 -14.25
C VAL A 178 17.97 3.76 -14.21
N ALA A 179 19.22 4.23 -14.11
CA ALA A 179 20.39 3.38 -14.05
C ALA A 179 20.39 2.51 -12.78
N ILE A 180 20.18 3.11 -11.62
CA ILE A 180 20.17 2.43 -10.32
C ILE A 180 19.05 1.39 -10.26
N VAL A 181 17.83 1.74 -10.66
CA VAL A 181 16.71 0.81 -10.72
C VAL A 181 17.01 -0.35 -11.67
N THR A 182 17.56 -0.05 -12.85
CA THR A 182 17.93 -1.08 -13.84
C THR A 182 18.96 -2.06 -13.27
N GLU A 183 20.02 -1.57 -12.61
CA GLU A 183 21.04 -2.41 -11.96
C GLU A 183 20.43 -3.39 -10.94
N HIS A 184 19.56 -2.89 -10.04
CA HIS A 184 18.92 -3.71 -9.01
C HIS A 184 17.97 -4.75 -9.62
N MET A 185 17.11 -4.32 -10.55
CA MET A 185 16.14 -5.21 -11.17
C MET A 185 16.81 -6.30 -12.01
N LEU A 186 17.97 -6.02 -12.63
CA LEU A 186 18.75 -7.04 -13.33
C LEU A 186 19.28 -8.10 -12.37
N ARG A 187 19.90 -7.70 -11.24
CA ARG A 187 20.37 -8.66 -10.22
C ARG A 187 19.25 -9.57 -9.73
N TRP A 188 18.07 -9.01 -9.48
CA TRP A 188 16.95 -9.77 -8.94
C TRP A 188 16.12 -10.52 -9.98
N SER A 189 16.41 -10.34 -11.28
CA SER A 189 15.71 -11.00 -12.39
C SER A 189 16.31 -12.34 -12.82
N GLY A 190 17.19 -12.94 -12.00
CA GLY A 190 17.88 -14.20 -12.32
C GLY A 190 16.94 -15.36 -12.65
N ASP A 191 17.44 -16.38 -13.34
CA ASP A 191 16.64 -17.54 -13.78
C ASP A 191 15.98 -18.27 -12.61
N TYR A 192 16.65 -18.32 -11.46
CA TYR A 192 16.08 -18.86 -10.22
C TYR A 192 14.79 -18.14 -9.82
N GLU A 193 14.78 -16.80 -9.81
CA GLU A 193 13.62 -16.01 -9.42
C GLU A 193 12.48 -16.18 -10.43
N ILE A 194 12.78 -16.13 -11.73
CA ILE A 194 11.79 -16.37 -12.77
C ILE A 194 11.17 -17.77 -12.62
N ASN A 195 11.99 -18.79 -12.38
CA ASN A 195 11.51 -20.16 -12.16
C ASN A 195 10.68 -20.29 -10.87
N ARG A 196 11.04 -19.57 -9.80
CA ARG A 196 10.21 -19.48 -8.58
C ARG A 196 8.84 -18.88 -8.91
N LEU A 197 8.79 -17.73 -9.58
CA LEU A 197 7.53 -17.07 -9.94
C LEU A 197 6.64 -17.96 -10.82
N MET A 198 7.23 -18.77 -11.69
CA MET A 198 6.50 -19.77 -12.48
C MET A 198 5.95 -20.92 -11.62
N GLN A 199 6.59 -21.26 -10.50
CA GLN A 199 6.05 -22.19 -9.49
C GLN A 199 4.94 -21.55 -8.68
N VAL A 200 5.12 -20.32 -8.20
CA VAL A 200 4.09 -19.51 -7.52
C VAL A 200 2.83 -19.42 -8.39
N ARG A 201 2.98 -19.14 -9.69
CA ARG A 201 1.85 -19.12 -10.64
C ARG A 201 1.07 -20.45 -10.68
N LYS A 202 1.75 -21.59 -10.60
CA LYS A 202 1.14 -22.93 -10.78
C LYS A 202 0.61 -23.54 -9.48
N ALA A 203 1.16 -23.14 -8.34
CA ALA A 203 0.83 -23.72 -7.05
C ALA A 203 -0.62 -23.43 -6.62
N GLY A 204 -1.31 -24.46 -6.16
CA GLY A 204 -2.59 -24.36 -5.47
C GLY A 204 -2.42 -24.26 -3.95
N LEU A 205 -3.54 -24.06 -3.24
CA LEU A 205 -3.57 -23.92 -1.78
C LEU A 205 -3.02 -25.13 -1.01
N GLN A 206 -3.13 -26.32 -1.59
CA GLN A 206 -2.63 -27.58 -1.01
C GLN A 206 -1.12 -27.75 -1.13
N ASP A 207 -0.46 -26.99 -2.02
CA ASP A 207 0.98 -27.11 -2.26
C ASP A 207 1.80 -26.32 -1.25
N VAL A 208 1.19 -25.34 -0.58
CA VAL A 208 1.83 -24.56 0.49
C VAL A 208 2.02 -25.43 1.72
N ARG A 209 3.27 -25.57 2.14
CA ARG A 209 3.65 -26.29 3.37
C ARG A 209 3.50 -25.37 4.58
N ALA A 210 3.39 -25.97 5.76
CA ALA A 210 3.36 -25.21 7.00
C ALA A 210 4.67 -24.42 7.18
N ASP A 211 4.55 -23.14 7.50
CA ASP A 211 5.66 -22.19 7.66
C ASP A 211 6.65 -22.08 6.48
N ASP A 212 6.20 -22.41 5.27
CA ASP A 212 7.00 -22.25 4.06
C ASP A 212 6.47 -21.08 3.22
N SER A 213 7.28 -20.01 3.15
CA SER A 213 6.93 -18.81 2.38
C SER A 213 7.30 -18.88 0.90
N PHE A 214 7.98 -19.95 0.43
CA PHE A 214 8.52 -20.04 -0.93
C PHE A 214 7.45 -19.86 -2.01
N LEU A 215 6.26 -20.40 -1.79
CA LEU A 215 5.13 -20.37 -2.72
C LEU A 215 4.14 -19.22 -2.48
N LEU A 216 4.41 -18.34 -1.51
CA LEU A 216 3.58 -17.16 -1.26
C LEU A 216 3.92 -16.06 -2.26
N PHE A 217 2.90 -15.26 -2.61
CA PHE A 217 3.09 -14.00 -3.32
C PHE A 217 3.17 -12.89 -2.26
N SER A 218 4.33 -12.26 -2.13
CA SER A 218 4.64 -11.32 -1.03
C SER A 218 4.97 -9.92 -1.53
N ASP A 219 5.26 -9.00 -0.61
CA ASP A 219 5.82 -7.68 -0.90
C ASP A 219 7.01 -7.73 -1.86
N GLN A 220 7.85 -8.76 -1.73
CA GLN A 220 9.05 -8.91 -2.57
C GLN A 220 8.72 -9.21 -4.03
N ASP A 221 7.47 -9.57 -4.32
CA ASP A 221 6.93 -9.79 -5.67
C ASP A 221 6.13 -8.59 -6.17
N LEU A 222 5.39 -7.93 -5.27
CA LEU A 222 4.57 -6.77 -5.62
C LEU A 222 5.41 -5.53 -5.93
N TRP A 223 6.45 -5.23 -5.15
CA TRP A 223 7.29 -4.05 -5.40
C TRP A 223 8.00 -4.04 -6.76
N PRO A 224 8.60 -5.15 -7.23
CA PRO A 224 9.05 -5.28 -8.62
C PRO A 224 8.04 -4.81 -9.67
N LEU A 225 6.76 -5.12 -9.50
CA LEU A 225 5.72 -4.71 -10.44
C LEU A 225 5.54 -3.19 -10.45
N THR A 226 5.48 -2.57 -9.27
CA THR A 226 5.45 -1.10 -9.13
C THR A 226 6.66 -0.47 -9.79
N ILE A 227 7.87 -0.96 -9.50
CA ILE A 227 9.12 -0.45 -10.05
C ILE A 227 9.16 -0.58 -11.58
N TYR A 228 8.71 -1.72 -12.14
CA TYR A 228 8.65 -1.89 -13.59
C TYR A 228 7.65 -0.93 -14.25
N ALA A 229 6.52 -0.65 -13.61
CA ALA A 229 5.56 0.32 -14.12
C ALA A 229 6.17 1.73 -14.16
N GLU A 230 6.79 2.19 -13.08
CA GLU A 230 7.45 3.51 -13.07
C GLU A 230 8.65 3.57 -14.03
N LEU A 231 9.47 2.51 -14.08
CA LEU A 231 10.58 2.41 -15.03
C LEU A 231 10.10 2.50 -16.47
N ALA A 232 8.93 1.93 -16.80
CA ALA A 232 8.37 2.05 -18.14
C ALA A 232 8.08 3.53 -18.48
N GLY A 233 7.48 4.30 -17.56
CA GLY A 233 7.24 5.73 -17.73
C GLY A 233 8.54 6.51 -17.96
N LEU A 234 9.54 6.25 -17.12
CA LEU A 234 10.88 6.85 -17.23
C LEU A 234 11.57 6.55 -18.57
N ARG A 235 11.52 5.29 -19.02
CA ARG A 235 12.07 4.89 -20.32
C ARG A 235 11.33 5.54 -21.48
N GLN A 236 10.01 5.67 -21.40
CA GLN A 236 9.22 6.39 -22.40
C GLN A 236 9.64 7.86 -22.47
N TRP A 237 9.90 8.50 -21.32
CA TRP A 237 10.45 9.86 -21.28
C TRP A 237 11.84 9.93 -21.92
N GLN A 238 12.77 9.02 -21.60
CA GLN A 238 14.11 9.01 -22.21
C GLN A 238 14.06 8.91 -23.74
N VAL A 239 13.15 8.09 -24.28
CA VAL A 239 12.92 8.00 -25.73
C VAL A 239 12.45 9.34 -26.31
N LYS A 240 11.52 10.04 -25.65
CA LYS A 240 11.06 11.38 -26.07
C LYS A 240 12.19 12.42 -26.03
N GLN A 241 13.17 12.25 -25.13
CA GLN A 241 14.36 13.11 -25.06
C GLN A 241 15.45 12.73 -26.07
N GLY A 242 15.25 11.71 -26.90
CA GLY A 242 16.27 11.25 -27.86
C GLY A 242 17.45 10.51 -27.23
N LEU A 243 17.34 10.06 -25.97
CA LEU A 243 18.42 9.38 -25.25
C LEU A 243 18.61 7.89 -25.64
N GLY A 244 17.94 7.43 -26.70
CA GLY A 244 18.14 6.09 -27.28
C GLY A 244 17.49 4.95 -26.49
N ALA A 245 17.10 3.91 -27.22
CA ALA A 245 16.18 2.86 -26.78
C ALA A 245 16.88 1.60 -26.23
N THR A 246 16.12 0.88 -25.39
CA THR A 246 16.20 -0.53 -24.97
C THR A 246 17.53 -1.26 -25.19
N THR A 247 18.16 -1.66 -24.09
CA THR A 247 19.39 -2.47 -24.09
C THR A 247 19.08 -3.97 -24.15
N ALA A 248 20.09 -4.82 -24.34
CA ALA A 248 19.93 -6.27 -24.14
C ALA A 248 19.40 -6.62 -22.73
N ALA A 249 19.68 -5.75 -21.75
CA ALA A 249 19.17 -5.86 -20.38
C ALA A 249 17.63 -5.79 -20.32
N ASP A 250 17.00 -5.04 -21.23
CA ASP A 250 15.56 -4.90 -21.31
C ASP A 250 14.87 -6.22 -21.68
N GLY A 251 15.53 -7.10 -22.42
CA GLY A 251 15.04 -8.44 -22.71
C GLY A 251 14.87 -9.28 -21.44
N LYS A 252 15.87 -9.25 -20.55
CA LYS A 252 15.84 -9.96 -19.26
C LYS A 252 14.83 -9.36 -18.29
N LEU A 253 14.81 -8.03 -18.18
CA LEU A 253 13.81 -7.29 -17.40
C LEU A 253 12.39 -7.60 -17.85
N LYS A 254 12.15 -7.64 -19.17
CA LYS A 254 10.86 -8.02 -19.75
C LYS A 254 10.46 -9.45 -19.38
N GLN A 255 11.39 -10.41 -19.39
CA GLN A 255 11.09 -11.78 -18.99
C GLN A 255 10.63 -11.86 -17.53
N HIS A 256 11.35 -11.17 -16.64
CA HIS A 256 11.00 -11.11 -15.21
C HIS A 256 9.66 -10.42 -14.97
N LEU A 257 9.42 -9.26 -15.58
CA LEU A 257 8.12 -8.58 -15.54
C LEU A 257 6.98 -9.49 -16.01
N ASN A 258 7.17 -10.25 -17.09
CA ASN A 258 6.15 -11.18 -17.56
C ASN A 258 5.88 -12.32 -16.57
N ALA A 259 6.90 -12.85 -15.90
CA ALA A 259 6.72 -13.87 -14.87
C ALA A 259 5.95 -13.31 -13.66
N LEU A 260 6.30 -12.09 -13.21
CA LEU A 260 5.62 -11.38 -12.13
C LEU A 260 4.15 -11.12 -12.46
N LEU A 261 3.85 -10.59 -13.66
CA LEU A 261 2.47 -10.31 -14.09
C LEU A 261 1.62 -11.59 -14.13
N GLN A 262 2.20 -12.70 -14.60
CA GLN A 262 1.51 -13.99 -14.60
C GLN A 262 1.28 -14.53 -13.19
N ALA A 263 2.27 -14.41 -12.30
CA ALA A 263 2.12 -14.79 -10.90
C ALA A 263 1.05 -13.93 -10.22
N PHE A 264 1.13 -12.60 -10.33
CA PHE A 264 0.14 -11.68 -9.79
C PHE A 264 -1.27 -11.98 -10.30
N SER A 265 -1.45 -12.15 -11.62
CA SER A 265 -2.77 -12.47 -12.19
C SER A 265 -3.31 -13.82 -11.71
N ALA A 266 -2.45 -14.80 -11.45
CA ALA A 266 -2.88 -16.10 -10.89
C ALA A 266 -3.22 -16.03 -9.40
N ARG A 267 -2.76 -14.98 -8.71
CA ARG A 267 -2.86 -14.82 -7.25
C ARG A 267 -3.93 -13.81 -6.84
N VAL A 268 -4.45 -13.03 -7.77
CA VAL A 268 -5.64 -12.19 -7.55
C VAL A 268 -6.90 -13.03 -7.72
N SER A 269 -7.71 -13.08 -6.67
CA SER A 269 -9.07 -13.64 -6.69
C SER A 269 -10.08 -12.52 -6.85
N ILE A 270 -11.04 -12.67 -7.78
CA ILE A 270 -12.19 -11.77 -7.91
C ILE A 270 -13.40 -12.42 -7.26
N LEU A 271 -14.01 -11.71 -6.31
CA LEU A 271 -15.17 -12.13 -5.56
C LEU A 271 -16.37 -11.32 -6.02
N ASN A 272 -17.46 -12.02 -6.34
CA ASN A 272 -18.75 -11.42 -6.63
C ASN A 272 -19.80 -12.22 -5.85
N SER A 273 -20.37 -11.62 -4.81
CA SER A 273 -21.38 -12.27 -3.99
C SER A 273 -22.42 -11.26 -3.52
N PRO A 274 -23.73 -11.58 -3.61
CA PRO A 274 -24.80 -10.77 -3.04
C PRO A 274 -24.70 -10.58 -1.52
N ALA A 275 -23.95 -11.44 -0.83
CA ALA A 275 -23.73 -11.34 0.62
C ALA A 275 -22.70 -10.27 1.02
N LEU A 276 -21.98 -9.69 0.05
CA LEU A 276 -21.06 -8.59 0.31
C LEU A 276 -21.81 -7.28 0.55
N ARG A 277 -21.22 -6.39 1.35
CA ARG A 277 -21.81 -5.09 1.71
C ARG A 277 -22.11 -4.24 0.47
N LEU A 278 -21.21 -4.28 -0.51
CA LEU A 278 -21.38 -3.71 -1.85
C LEU A 278 -21.81 -4.82 -2.81
N ALA A 279 -23.10 -5.16 -2.78
CA ALA A 279 -23.67 -6.15 -3.69
C ALA A 279 -23.42 -5.75 -5.16
N ASN A 280 -23.13 -6.74 -6.01
CA ASN A 280 -22.86 -6.59 -7.44
C ASN A 280 -21.60 -5.78 -7.80
N THR A 281 -20.70 -5.55 -6.84
CA THR A 281 -19.37 -4.96 -7.09
C THR A 281 -18.30 -6.03 -6.92
N ASP A 282 -17.49 -6.22 -7.95
CA ASP A 282 -16.33 -7.11 -7.88
C ASP A 282 -15.37 -6.67 -6.78
N SER A 283 -14.92 -7.62 -5.96
CA SER A 283 -13.94 -7.38 -4.88
C SER A 283 -12.69 -8.22 -5.11
N ALA A 284 -11.51 -7.60 -5.06
CA ALA A 284 -10.25 -8.28 -5.33
C ALA A 284 -9.47 -8.62 -4.05
N ASP A 285 -9.01 -9.86 -3.95
CA ASP A 285 -8.20 -10.37 -2.83
C ASP A 285 -6.88 -10.96 -3.37
N LEU A 286 -5.75 -10.52 -2.82
CA LEU A 286 -4.42 -10.95 -3.23
C LEU A 286 -3.93 -12.12 -2.36
N ASP A 287 -3.54 -13.20 -3.02
CA ASP A 287 -2.99 -14.40 -2.40
C ASP A 287 -3.92 -15.06 -1.37
N ARG A 288 -5.23 -14.95 -1.63
CA ARG A 288 -6.32 -15.42 -0.78
C ARG A 288 -6.16 -16.90 -0.41
N GLY A 289 -6.06 -17.18 0.89
CA GLY A 289 -5.99 -18.52 1.46
C GLY A 289 -4.61 -19.18 1.46
N TYR A 290 -3.61 -18.62 0.77
CA TYR A 290 -2.26 -19.20 0.71
C TYR A 290 -1.49 -19.03 2.03
N TRP A 291 -1.85 -18.03 2.85
CA TRP A 291 -1.15 -17.69 4.09
C TRP A 291 -1.68 -18.44 5.32
N LYS A 292 -2.75 -19.22 5.18
CA LYS A 292 -3.44 -19.88 6.32
C LYS A 292 -2.61 -20.90 7.08
N ARG A 293 -1.51 -21.39 6.48
CA ARG A 293 -0.61 -22.41 7.06
C ARG A 293 0.64 -21.81 7.71
N MET A 294 0.78 -20.48 7.71
CA MET A 294 1.84 -19.80 8.45
C MET A 294 1.48 -19.80 9.94
N ALA A 295 2.41 -20.21 10.82
CA ALA A 295 2.21 -20.27 12.27
C ALA A 295 1.83 -18.90 12.84
N ALA A 296 2.38 -17.83 12.27
CA ALA A 296 2.02 -16.44 12.61
C ALA A 296 0.51 -16.14 12.45
N ASN A 297 -0.20 -16.93 11.64
CA ASN A 297 -1.63 -16.78 11.35
C ASN A 297 -2.51 -17.83 12.07
N ALA A 298 -1.95 -18.63 12.98
CA ALA A 298 -2.70 -19.67 13.68
C ALA A 298 -3.87 -19.11 14.52
N TYR A 299 -3.80 -17.83 14.90
CA TYR A 299 -4.81 -17.13 15.70
C TYR A 299 -5.66 -16.15 14.87
N ALA A 300 -5.64 -16.24 13.54
CA ALA A 300 -6.29 -15.29 12.63
C ALA A 300 -7.82 -15.19 12.77
N ALA A 301 -8.47 -16.13 13.48
CA ALA A 301 -9.90 -16.10 13.78
C ALA A 301 -10.22 -15.95 15.27
N TYR A 302 -9.21 -15.81 16.13
CA TYR A 302 -9.42 -15.60 17.55
C TYR A 302 -9.63 -14.11 17.83
N GLU A 303 -10.86 -13.72 18.16
CA GLU A 303 -11.25 -12.31 18.38
C GLU A 303 -11.23 -11.87 19.86
N GLY A 304 -10.67 -12.72 20.74
CA GLY A 304 -10.57 -12.38 22.16
C GLY A 304 -9.68 -11.16 22.39
N ALA A 305 -10.02 -10.34 23.40
CA ALA A 305 -9.27 -9.14 23.73
C ALA A 305 -7.89 -9.42 24.36
N ASP A 306 -7.74 -10.57 25.01
CA ASP A 306 -6.51 -10.98 25.67
C ASP A 306 -5.59 -11.75 24.73
N SER A 307 -4.28 -11.53 24.85
CA SER A 307 -3.25 -12.24 24.09
C SER A 307 -3.42 -13.76 24.22
N PRO A 308 -3.44 -14.50 23.10
CA PRO A 308 -3.58 -15.95 23.13
C PRO A 308 -2.30 -16.65 23.59
N VAL A 309 -1.18 -15.93 23.73
CA VAL A 309 0.09 -16.44 24.28
C VAL A 309 0.61 -15.55 25.40
N SER A 310 1.30 -16.14 26.36
CA SER A 310 1.98 -15.42 27.45
C SER A 310 3.46 -15.26 27.14
N CYS A 311 3.91 -14.06 26.78
CA CYS A 311 5.33 -13.75 26.61
C CYS A 311 5.98 -13.25 27.91
N PRO A 312 7.30 -13.47 28.12
CA PRO A 312 8.25 -14.11 27.21
C PRO A 312 8.26 -15.65 27.27
N ALA A 313 7.51 -16.26 28.20
CA ALA A 313 7.52 -17.70 28.45
C ALA A 313 7.01 -18.55 27.26
N GLY A 314 6.26 -17.95 26.34
CA GLY A 314 5.78 -18.62 25.16
C GLY A 314 4.68 -19.63 25.40
N VAL A 315 3.95 -19.49 26.51
CA VAL A 315 2.91 -20.44 26.91
C VAL A 315 1.59 -20.08 26.21
N PRO A 316 1.03 -20.96 25.36
CA PRO A 316 -0.31 -20.77 24.80
C PRO A 316 -1.34 -20.71 25.91
N ARG A 317 -2.20 -19.69 25.88
CA ARG A 317 -3.39 -19.53 26.73
C ARG A 317 -4.66 -20.01 26.03
N VAL A 318 -4.62 -20.05 24.70
CA VAL A 318 -5.70 -20.50 23.84
C VAL A 318 -5.18 -21.62 22.96
N ASP A 319 -5.90 -22.74 22.93
CA ASP A 319 -5.58 -23.84 22.01
C ASP A 319 -5.99 -23.48 20.58
N THR A 320 -5.03 -23.49 19.65
CA THR A 320 -5.29 -23.28 18.23
C THR A 320 -6.28 -24.26 17.61
N ALA A 321 -6.42 -25.48 18.17
CA ALA A 321 -7.42 -26.44 17.72
C ALA A 321 -8.86 -26.01 18.06
N ALA A 322 -9.05 -25.12 19.03
CA ALA A 322 -10.34 -24.56 19.40
C ALA A 322 -10.74 -23.33 18.58
N ILE A 323 -9.84 -22.81 17.73
CA ILE A 323 -10.07 -21.63 16.91
C ILE A 323 -10.54 -22.06 15.51
N PRO A 324 -11.66 -21.52 14.99
CA PRO A 324 -12.09 -21.81 13.62
C PRO A 324 -11.00 -21.47 12.61
N GLN A 325 -10.63 -22.44 11.76
CA GLN A 325 -9.66 -22.17 10.71
C GLN A 325 -10.30 -21.34 9.58
N ARG A 326 -9.67 -20.21 9.26
CA ARG A 326 -10.06 -19.37 8.12
C ARG A 326 -9.36 -19.88 6.86
N ALA A 327 -10.14 -20.35 5.90
CA ALA A 327 -9.62 -20.91 4.65
C ALA A 327 -9.08 -19.84 3.68
N ASP A 328 -9.41 -18.57 3.93
CA ASP A 328 -9.20 -17.41 3.06
C ASP A 328 -8.12 -16.45 3.56
N ILE A 329 -7.32 -16.82 4.56
CA ILE A 329 -6.22 -15.98 5.05
C ILE A 329 -5.20 -15.73 3.94
N GLY A 330 -5.05 -14.47 3.58
CA GLY A 330 -4.06 -13.94 2.65
C GLY A 330 -3.22 -12.86 3.32
N TRP A 331 -3.01 -11.76 2.60
CA TRP A 331 -2.26 -10.61 3.10
C TRP A 331 -2.94 -9.98 4.32
N ASP A 332 -2.13 -9.45 5.24
CA ASP A 332 -2.63 -8.55 6.28
C ASP A 332 -2.80 -7.12 5.76
N LEU A 333 -3.57 -6.31 6.49
CA LEU A 333 -3.95 -4.95 6.08
C LEU A 333 -2.75 -4.01 5.98
N SER A 334 -1.72 -4.20 6.83
CA SER A 334 -0.50 -3.40 6.80
C SER A 334 0.34 -3.72 5.57
N HIS A 335 0.42 -4.99 5.18
CA HIS A 335 1.11 -5.38 3.96
C HIS A 335 0.33 -4.94 2.71
N ALA A 336 -1.00 -5.16 2.71
CA ALA A 336 -1.89 -4.86 1.59
C ALA A 336 -1.89 -3.39 1.17
N ARG A 337 -1.43 -2.45 2.01
CA ARG A 337 -1.34 -1.04 1.64
C ARG A 337 -0.46 -0.80 0.42
N ARG A 338 0.48 -1.71 0.15
CA ARG A 338 1.37 -1.70 -1.04
C ARG A 338 0.61 -1.81 -2.35
N LEU A 339 -0.61 -2.36 -2.32
CA LEU A 339 -1.51 -2.40 -3.46
C LEU A 339 -1.85 -1.00 -3.95
N VAL A 340 -1.99 -0.02 -3.05
CA VAL A 340 -2.31 1.37 -3.40
C VAL A 340 -1.28 1.91 -4.40
N GLN A 341 0.01 1.75 -4.11
CA GLN A 341 1.08 2.25 -4.98
C GLN A 341 1.19 1.40 -6.25
N ALA A 342 1.08 0.07 -6.14
CA ALA A 342 1.20 -0.83 -7.29
C ALA A 342 0.12 -0.57 -8.35
N VAL A 343 -1.14 -0.47 -7.93
CA VAL A 343 -2.25 -0.27 -8.87
C VAL A 343 -2.25 1.13 -9.49
N ASP A 344 -1.88 2.15 -8.72
CA ASP A 344 -1.73 3.53 -9.24
C ASP A 344 -0.59 3.62 -10.27
N ALA A 345 0.56 2.98 -9.98
CA ALA A 345 1.68 2.92 -10.93
C ALA A 345 1.29 2.21 -12.23
N PHE A 346 0.52 1.12 -12.16
CA PHE A 346 0.01 0.41 -13.33
C PHE A 346 -0.94 1.26 -14.18
N GLU A 347 -1.86 1.98 -13.56
CA GLU A 347 -2.78 2.86 -14.27
C GLU A 347 -2.04 3.98 -14.99
N ARG A 348 -1.20 4.74 -14.25
CA ARG A 348 -0.44 5.87 -14.82
C ARG A 348 0.49 5.45 -15.94
N ASN A 349 1.14 4.29 -15.81
CA ASN A 349 2.16 3.84 -16.75
C ASN A 349 1.68 2.75 -17.71
N ARG A 350 0.37 2.50 -17.82
CA ARG A 350 -0.18 1.42 -18.66
C ARG A 350 0.30 1.53 -20.12
N ALA A 351 0.22 2.72 -20.70
CA ALA A 351 0.65 2.97 -22.07
C ALA A 351 2.17 2.75 -22.23
N ALA A 352 2.95 3.16 -21.24
CA ALA A 352 4.40 3.01 -21.24
C ALA A 352 4.83 1.54 -21.12
N LEU A 353 4.16 0.75 -20.28
CA LEU A 353 4.38 -0.71 -20.17
C LEU A 353 4.19 -1.42 -21.53
N LYS A 354 3.18 -0.99 -22.29
CA LYS A 354 2.91 -1.50 -23.64
C LYS A 354 3.98 -1.07 -24.63
N SER A 355 4.41 0.20 -24.62
CA SER A 355 5.36 0.70 -25.61
C SER A 355 6.82 0.30 -25.32
N VAL A 356 7.24 0.34 -24.06
CA VAL A 356 8.64 0.10 -23.64
C VAL A 356 8.92 -1.38 -23.48
N PHE A 357 8.12 -2.09 -22.68
CA PHE A 357 8.34 -3.50 -22.40
C PHE A 357 7.57 -4.42 -23.36
N ALA A 358 6.78 -3.87 -24.29
CA ALA A 358 5.95 -4.65 -25.21
C ALA A 358 5.13 -5.73 -24.46
N VAL A 359 4.53 -5.32 -23.34
CA VAL A 359 3.53 -6.10 -22.60
C VAL A 359 2.19 -5.97 -23.34
N SER A 360 1.54 -7.10 -23.63
CA SER A 360 0.22 -7.07 -24.26
C SER A 360 -0.88 -6.65 -23.28
N GLU A 361 -1.95 -6.06 -23.78
CA GLU A 361 -3.11 -5.66 -22.97
C GLU A 361 -3.65 -6.81 -22.12
N ALA A 362 -3.73 -8.02 -22.70
CA ALA A 362 -4.21 -9.22 -22.02
C ALA A 362 -3.32 -9.72 -20.87
N ARG A 363 -2.07 -9.24 -20.76
CA ARG A 363 -1.16 -9.56 -19.65
C ARG A 363 -1.16 -8.52 -18.55
N LEU A 364 -1.69 -7.33 -18.82
CA LEU A 364 -1.78 -6.28 -17.82
C LEU A 364 -2.99 -6.50 -16.93
N PRO A 365 -2.94 -6.09 -15.65
CA PRO A 365 -4.11 -6.11 -14.79
C PRO A 365 -5.29 -5.38 -15.44
N LEU A 366 -6.52 -5.85 -15.20
CA LEU A 366 -7.72 -5.21 -15.73
C LEU A 366 -7.80 -3.74 -15.25
N PRO A 367 -8.25 -2.79 -16.09
CA PRO A 367 -8.44 -1.41 -15.66
C PRO A 367 -9.40 -1.23 -14.48
N THR A 368 -10.31 -2.20 -14.25
CA THR A 368 -11.26 -2.20 -13.13
C THR A 368 -10.68 -2.79 -11.84
N LEU A 369 -9.49 -3.41 -11.89
CA LEU A 369 -8.88 -4.04 -10.70
C LEU A 369 -8.66 -3.07 -9.52
N PRO A 370 -8.23 -1.81 -9.71
CA PRO A 370 -8.07 -0.85 -8.61
C PRO A 370 -9.40 -0.61 -7.87
N GLN A 371 -10.50 -0.45 -8.61
CA GLN A 371 -11.84 -0.33 -8.03
C GLN A 371 -12.24 -1.61 -7.28
N ALA A 372 -11.87 -2.79 -7.78
CA ALA A 372 -12.16 -4.05 -7.10
C ALA A 372 -11.37 -4.21 -5.78
N PHE A 373 -10.12 -3.77 -5.70
CA PHE A 373 -9.39 -3.71 -4.42
C PHE A 373 -10.01 -2.69 -3.46
N ALA A 374 -10.41 -1.51 -3.95
CA ALA A 374 -11.14 -0.54 -3.15
C ALA A 374 -12.46 -1.11 -2.60
N ALA A 375 -13.19 -1.90 -3.42
CA ALA A 375 -14.41 -2.57 -2.98
C ALA A 375 -14.13 -3.62 -1.90
N MET A 376 -13.03 -4.37 -2.04
CA MET A 376 -12.62 -5.34 -1.02
C MET A 376 -12.35 -4.68 0.33
N LEU A 377 -11.71 -3.50 0.38
CA LEU A 377 -11.52 -2.74 1.63
C LEU A 377 -12.84 -2.49 2.38
N LEU A 378 -13.90 -2.17 1.64
CA LEU A 378 -15.24 -1.92 2.20
C LEU A 378 -16.05 -3.20 2.44
N ASN A 379 -15.75 -4.30 1.75
CA ASN A 379 -16.50 -5.55 1.86
C ASN A 379 -15.92 -6.52 2.90
N GLY A 380 -14.60 -6.53 3.09
CA GLY A 380 -13.90 -7.40 4.03
C GLY A 380 -13.42 -6.64 5.27
N PRO A 381 -12.32 -5.86 5.19
CA PRO A 381 -11.70 -5.28 6.36
C PRO A 381 -12.55 -4.29 7.16
N TRP A 382 -13.30 -3.39 6.50
CA TRP A 382 -14.08 -2.37 7.22
C TRP A 382 -15.20 -2.99 8.08
N ASN A 383 -15.26 -2.60 9.35
CA ASN A 383 -16.27 -3.06 10.30
C ASN A 383 -17.73 -2.62 9.98
N GLY A 384 -17.93 -1.68 9.05
CA GLY A 384 -19.26 -1.19 8.68
C GLY A 384 -19.75 -0.01 9.52
N ASP A 385 -18.95 0.44 10.48
CA ASP A 385 -19.26 1.60 11.31
C ASP A 385 -18.67 2.86 10.66
N THR A 386 -19.54 3.80 10.27
CA THR A 386 -19.13 5.08 9.68
C THR A 386 -18.78 6.14 10.72
N LEU A 387 -19.10 5.93 12.00
CA LEU A 387 -18.80 6.85 13.11
C LEU A 387 -17.49 6.49 13.83
N ARG A 388 -17.20 5.18 13.91
CA ARG A 388 -16.01 4.58 14.50
C ARG A 388 -15.42 3.55 13.53
N PRO A 389 -14.86 4.00 12.38
CA PRO A 389 -14.31 3.08 11.40
C PRO A 389 -13.17 2.27 12.01
N LEU A 390 -13.25 0.95 11.91
CA LEU A 390 -12.16 0.04 12.22
C LEU A 390 -11.97 -0.92 11.05
N PHE A 391 -10.73 -1.39 10.89
CA PHE A 391 -10.36 -2.28 9.81
C PHE A 391 -9.70 -3.54 10.34
N ALA A 392 -10.16 -4.68 9.85
CA ALA A 392 -9.70 -5.99 10.27
C ALA A 392 -8.20 -6.18 9.98
N ASN A 393 -7.53 -7.01 10.78
CA ASN A 393 -6.11 -7.27 10.60
C ASN A 393 -5.78 -7.91 9.24
N TYR A 394 -6.68 -8.70 8.66
CA TYR A 394 -6.44 -9.40 7.40
C TYR A 394 -7.26 -8.79 6.26
N TRP A 395 -6.67 -8.75 5.07
CA TRP A 395 -7.31 -8.22 3.85
C TRP A 395 -8.62 -8.94 3.52
N SER A 396 -8.72 -10.23 3.84
CA SER A 396 -9.94 -11.04 3.68
C SER A 396 -11.09 -10.68 4.63
N GLY A 397 -10.86 -9.76 5.58
CA GLY A 397 -11.81 -9.40 6.64
C GLY A 397 -11.74 -10.29 7.88
N ALA A 398 -10.85 -11.29 7.93
CA ALA A 398 -10.55 -11.97 9.20
C ALA A 398 -9.93 -10.95 10.17
N ASN A 399 -10.31 -11.01 11.45
CA ASN A 399 -9.91 -10.01 12.44
C ASN A 399 -9.34 -10.60 13.72
N GLY A 400 -8.86 -11.85 13.70
CA GLY A 400 -8.19 -12.40 14.85
C GLY A 400 -6.79 -11.82 15.07
N TRP A 401 -6.09 -12.36 16.07
CA TRP A 401 -4.71 -11.98 16.36
C TRP A 401 -3.78 -12.29 15.18
N PHE A 402 -2.84 -11.39 14.92
CA PHE A 402 -1.83 -11.52 13.86
C PHE A 402 -0.42 -11.62 14.45
N GLY A 403 0.46 -12.40 13.80
CA GLY A 403 1.88 -12.39 14.11
C GLY A 403 2.21 -12.99 15.47
N VAL A 404 1.36 -13.90 15.97
CA VAL A 404 1.56 -14.54 17.26
C VAL A 404 2.54 -15.71 17.10
N VAL A 405 3.60 -15.73 17.90
CA VAL A 405 4.55 -16.85 17.98
C VAL A 405 4.70 -17.25 19.45
N ALA A 406 4.51 -18.53 19.75
CA ALA A 406 4.60 -19.04 21.12
C ALA A 406 6.07 -19.21 21.55
N ALA A 407 6.85 -20.11 20.95
CA ALA A 407 8.27 -20.28 21.25
C ALA A 407 9.00 -21.06 20.14
N PRO A 408 10.33 -20.93 20.00
CA PRO A 408 11.20 -19.91 20.63
C PRO A 408 10.98 -18.51 20.04
N GLY A 409 11.28 -17.45 20.79
CA GLY A 409 11.11 -16.06 20.32
C GLY A 409 9.68 -15.52 20.42
N CYS A 410 9.04 -15.69 21.59
CA CYS A 410 7.64 -15.33 21.82
C CYS A 410 7.30 -13.90 21.36
N THR A 411 6.26 -13.78 20.54
CA THR A 411 5.65 -12.50 20.17
C THR A 411 4.17 -12.56 20.50
N ALA A 412 3.70 -11.57 21.27
CA ALA A 412 2.29 -11.49 21.66
C ALA A 412 1.36 -11.23 20.46
N GLY A 413 1.92 -10.73 19.36
CA GLY A 413 1.20 -10.40 18.15
C GLY A 413 0.38 -9.11 18.27
N THR A 414 -0.45 -8.88 17.27
CA THR A 414 -1.33 -7.73 17.14
C THR A 414 -2.78 -8.17 17.39
N ALA A 415 -3.43 -7.53 18.36
CA ALA A 415 -4.83 -7.80 18.71
C ALA A 415 -5.80 -7.50 17.56
N PRO A 416 -7.06 -7.99 17.59
CA PRO A 416 -8.11 -7.60 16.66
C PRO A 416 -8.19 -6.08 16.45
N TYR A 417 -8.32 -5.66 15.19
CA TYR A 417 -8.25 -4.25 14.74
C TYR A 417 -6.92 -3.53 15.00
N GLY A 418 -5.88 -4.21 15.50
CA GLY A 418 -4.59 -3.57 15.82
C GLY A 418 -3.80 -3.10 14.60
N MET A 419 -4.19 -3.48 13.38
CA MET A 419 -3.63 -2.95 12.14
C MET A 419 -4.44 -1.81 11.51
N THR A 420 -5.51 -1.35 12.15
CA THR A 420 -6.42 -0.35 11.59
C THR A 420 -5.73 0.96 11.24
N ASP A 421 -4.62 1.30 11.91
CA ASP A 421 -3.75 2.44 11.61
C ASP A 421 -3.17 2.40 10.18
N SER A 422 -3.18 1.23 9.53
CA SER A 422 -2.80 1.08 8.12
C SER A 422 -3.78 1.78 7.18
N PHE A 423 -5.04 1.98 7.56
CA PHE A 423 -6.02 2.72 6.76
C PHE A 423 -5.59 4.18 6.50
N PRO A 424 -5.40 5.03 7.54
CA PRO A 424 -4.96 6.41 7.35
C PRO A 424 -3.53 6.52 6.81
N THR A 425 -2.65 5.58 7.16
CA THR A 425 -1.21 5.72 6.87
C THR A 425 -0.79 5.03 5.57
N GLY A 426 -1.57 4.08 5.09
CA GLY A 426 -1.26 3.27 3.90
C GLY A 426 -1.67 3.89 2.57
N GLY A 427 -2.30 5.06 2.59
CA GLY A 427 -2.80 5.73 1.39
C GLY A 427 -4.14 5.20 0.87
N TYR A 428 -4.79 4.29 1.61
CA TYR A 428 -6.08 3.71 1.20
C TYR A 428 -7.17 4.76 0.94
N VAL A 429 -7.12 5.90 1.65
CA VAL A 429 -8.08 6.99 1.49
C VAL A 429 -8.11 7.54 0.05
N THR A 430 -6.98 7.47 -0.67
CA THR A 430 -6.89 7.90 -2.08
C THR A 430 -7.81 7.11 -3.02
N TRP A 431 -8.25 5.91 -2.62
CA TRP A 431 -9.25 5.14 -3.35
C TRP A 431 -10.67 5.70 -3.27
N ALA A 432 -10.89 6.81 -2.56
CA ALA A 432 -12.12 7.59 -2.61
C ALA A 432 -12.52 7.96 -4.06
N ARG A 433 -11.55 8.07 -4.98
CA ARG A 433 -11.79 8.27 -6.43
C ARG A 433 -12.60 7.14 -7.08
N TYR A 434 -12.55 5.93 -6.54
CA TYR A 434 -13.33 4.79 -7.01
C TYR A 434 -14.61 4.58 -6.20
N LEU A 435 -14.53 4.75 -4.88
CA LEU A 435 -15.63 4.49 -3.95
C LEU A 435 -15.71 5.61 -2.90
N PRO A 436 -16.62 6.60 -3.07
CA PRO A 436 -16.69 7.78 -2.21
C PRO A 436 -16.86 7.50 -0.71
N MET A 437 -17.43 6.35 -0.33
CA MET A 437 -17.53 5.91 1.06
C MET A 437 -16.15 5.87 1.74
N ILE A 438 -15.08 5.49 1.05
CA ILE A 438 -13.72 5.49 1.60
C ILE A 438 -13.30 6.91 2.03
N GLY A 439 -13.62 7.92 1.22
CA GLY A 439 -13.37 9.32 1.54
C GLY A 439 -14.18 9.78 2.76
N LEU A 440 -15.44 9.35 2.89
CA LEU A 440 -16.26 9.63 4.08
C LEU A 440 -15.65 9.03 5.35
N LEU A 441 -15.13 7.79 5.30
CA LEU A 441 -14.44 7.17 6.44
C LEU A 441 -13.16 7.92 6.80
N GLY A 442 -12.38 8.34 5.80
CA GLY A 442 -11.18 9.16 5.98
C GLY A 442 -11.49 10.50 6.65
N ARG A 443 -12.48 11.24 6.15
CA ARG A 443 -12.92 12.51 6.73
C ARG A 443 -13.47 12.34 8.14
N ARG A 444 -14.27 11.29 8.37
CA ARG A 444 -14.72 10.98 9.73
C ARG A 444 -13.52 10.80 10.64
N LEU A 445 -12.54 9.98 10.24
CA LEU A 445 -11.35 9.70 11.05
C LEU A 445 -10.53 10.97 11.34
N TYR A 446 -10.45 11.88 10.37
CA TYR A 446 -9.87 13.23 10.57
C TYR A 446 -10.61 13.98 11.68
N ASP A 447 -11.94 14.06 11.64
CA ASP A 447 -12.72 14.76 12.68
C ASP A 447 -12.48 14.18 14.08
N ILE A 448 -12.45 12.85 14.21
CA ILE A 448 -12.20 12.18 15.51
C ILE A 448 -10.77 12.42 16.01
N ALA A 449 -9.78 12.43 15.12
CA ALA A 449 -8.37 12.63 15.47
C ALA A 449 -8.07 14.06 15.99
N TYR A 450 -8.89 15.05 15.58
CA TYR A 450 -8.81 16.43 16.07
C TYR A 450 -9.82 16.76 17.16
N SER A 451 -10.74 15.86 17.48
CA SER A 451 -11.76 16.08 18.51
C SER A 451 -11.18 16.09 19.93
N SER A 452 -11.76 16.93 20.78
CA SER A 452 -11.46 16.98 22.22
C SER A 452 -12.41 16.12 23.05
N ALA A 453 -13.45 15.51 22.45
CA ALA A 453 -14.41 14.69 23.16
C ALA A 453 -13.73 13.47 23.81
N PRO A 454 -14.04 13.12 25.07
CA PRO A 454 -13.40 12.00 25.77
C PRO A 454 -13.48 10.68 25.02
N ASP A 455 -14.63 10.34 24.45
CA ASP A 455 -14.85 9.08 23.73
C ASP A 455 -14.07 9.02 22.40
N ASP A 456 -13.94 10.18 21.74
CA ASP A 456 -13.15 10.32 20.51
C ASP A 456 -11.67 10.09 20.78
N ARG A 457 -11.13 10.72 21.84
CA ARG A 457 -9.74 10.53 22.26
C ARG A 457 -9.45 9.09 22.69
N ALA A 458 -10.32 8.50 23.51
CA ALA A 458 -10.17 7.11 23.95
C ALA A 458 -10.20 6.13 22.77
N PHE A 459 -11.02 6.40 21.75
CA PHE A 459 -11.06 5.61 20.53
C PHE A 459 -9.75 5.71 19.73
N ILE A 460 -9.25 6.92 19.50
CA ILE A 460 -7.99 7.15 18.77
C ILE A 460 -6.81 6.54 19.53
N GLU A 461 -6.69 6.77 20.84
CA GLU A 461 -5.60 6.22 21.65
C GLU A 461 -5.57 4.70 21.65
N ARG A 462 -6.74 4.05 21.58
CA ARG A 462 -6.85 2.59 21.57
C ARG A 462 -6.53 1.97 20.20
N PHE A 463 -7.05 2.55 19.12
CA PHE A 463 -7.07 1.90 17.81
C PHE A 463 -6.17 2.58 16.77
N TYR A 464 -5.94 3.88 16.91
CA TYR A 464 -5.09 4.69 16.02
C TYR A 464 -4.00 5.40 16.83
N PRO A 465 -3.22 4.66 17.64
CA PRO A 465 -2.38 5.26 18.66
C PRO A 465 -1.41 6.28 18.07
N ASN A 466 -0.89 6.06 16.86
CA ASN A 466 0.06 6.97 16.23
C ASN A 466 -0.53 8.33 15.83
N LEU A 467 -1.86 8.46 15.76
CA LEU A 467 -2.56 9.73 15.53
C LEU A 467 -2.93 10.44 16.85
N GLY A 468 -2.85 9.70 17.97
CA GLY A 468 -3.25 10.16 19.31
C GLY A 468 -2.36 11.26 19.89
N GLN A 469 -2.94 12.07 20.77
CA GLN A 469 -2.26 13.21 21.40
C GLN A 469 -1.19 12.78 22.43
N GLY A 470 -1.24 11.53 22.91
CA GLY A 470 -0.27 10.96 23.87
C GLY A 470 1.05 10.50 23.25
N VAL A 471 1.16 10.48 21.91
CA VAL A 471 2.39 10.09 21.20
C VAL A 471 3.34 11.28 21.11
N PRO A 472 4.67 11.09 21.22
CA PRO A 472 5.62 12.20 21.09
C PRO A 472 5.38 12.96 19.77
N VAL A 473 5.38 14.29 19.85
CA VAL A 473 5.00 15.20 18.75
C VAL A 473 5.65 14.80 17.43
N ARG A 474 6.94 14.50 17.46
CA ARG A 474 7.70 14.04 16.28
C ARG A 474 7.05 12.84 15.58
N TYR A 475 6.74 11.77 16.32
CA TYR A 475 6.14 10.57 15.74
C TYR A 475 4.75 10.89 15.23
N ARG A 476 3.92 11.56 16.06
CA ARG A 476 2.58 11.97 15.65
C ARG A 476 2.59 12.76 14.35
N SER A 477 3.55 13.68 14.17
CA SER A 477 3.67 14.50 12.96
C SER A 477 4.04 13.71 11.72
N LEU A 478 4.84 12.64 11.84
CA LEU A 478 5.12 11.71 10.73
C LEU A 478 3.85 10.97 10.30
N TYR A 479 3.07 10.42 11.24
CA TYR A 479 1.87 9.67 10.92
C TYR A 479 0.73 10.58 10.45
N MET A 480 0.59 11.76 11.04
CA MET A 480 -0.37 12.77 10.60
C MET A 480 -0.04 13.27 9.19
N SER A 481 1.23 13.48 8.82
CA SER A 481 1.55 13.91 7.44
C SER A 481 1.18 12.87 6.40
N MET A 482 1.39 11.57 6.68
CA MET A 482 0.92 10.47 5.83
C MET A 482 -0.60 10.50 5.67
N PHE A 483 -1.32 10.67 6.78
CA PHE A 483 -2.78 10.66 6.79
C PHE A 483 -3.38 11.87 6.07
N LEU A 484 -2.96 13.08 6.43
CA LEU A 484 -3.45 14.32 5.82
C LEU A 484 -3.19 14.33 4.32
N ALA A 485 -2.01 13.89 3.88
CA ALA A 485 -1.69 13.80 2.45
C ALA A 485 -2.63 12.84 1.70
N SER A 486 -3.07 11.75 2.33
CA SER A 486 -3.98 10.78 1.70
C SER A 486 -5.43 11.27 1.57
N LEU A 487 -5.81 12.30 2.32
CA LEU A 487 -7.15 12.90 2.31
C LEU A 487 -7.33 13.90 1.16
N VAL A 488 -6.23 14.45 0.64
CA VAL A 488 -6.26 15.47 -0.41
C VAL A 488 -6.47 14.83 -1.79
N HIS A 489 -7.35 15.41 -2.59
CA HIS A 489 -7.62 14.94 -3.95
C HIS A 489 -7.76 16.11 -4.95
N PRO A 490 -7.52 15.88 -6.26
CA PRO A 490 -7.61 16.91 -7.28
C PRO A 490 -9.02 17.49 -7.47
#